data_AF-A0A7V9UWC4-F1
#
_entry.id   AF-A0A7V9UWC4-F1
#
_cell.length_a   1.000
_cell.length_b   1.000
_cell.length_c   1.000
_cell.angle_alpha   90.00
_cell.angle_beta   90.00
_cell.angle_gamma   90.00
#
_symmetry.space_group_name_H-M   'P 1'
#
loop_
_entity.id
_entity.type
_entity.pdbx_description
1 polymer ?
#
loop_
_entity_poly.entity_id
_entity_poly.type
_entity_poly.pdbx_seq_one_letter_code
_entity_poly.pdbx_strand_id
1 'polypeptide(L)'
;EILATLSAAKNGSGGRRAVVVFQPHRYTRTQELMDEFALSFNNADVLYVLDIYAASEQPIEGVTAEILTENIKKYGHKNATYIGDIETAAEKVVTNLQAGDLVITLGAGSVTRLSDEILGILKLWQHKHANKQ
;
A
#
# COMPACT_ATOMS: atom_id res chain seq x y z
N GLU A 1 12.33 6.83 6.09
CA GLU A 1 12.58 5.45 5.57
C GLU A 1 11.76 5.12 4.32
N ILE A 2 10.44 5.35 4.28
CA ILE A 2 9.58 5.06 3.11
C ILE A 2 10.13 5.64 1.80
N LEU A 3 10.52 6.92 1.79
CA LEU A 3 11.16 7.56 0.63
C LEU A 3 12.37 6.80 0.11
N ALA A 4 13.24 6.33 1.00
CA ALA A 4 14.45 5.61 0.63
C ALA A 4 14.09 4.24 0.01
N THR A 5 13.15 3.52 0.63
CA THR A 5 12.65 2.24 0.10
C THR A 5 12.03 2.39 -1.29
N LEU A 6 11.17 3.39 -1.48
CA LEU A 6 10.52 3.62 -2.78
C LEU A 6 11.47 4.16 -3.83
N SER A 7 12.48 4.95 -3.44
CA SER A 7 13.54 5.39 -4.35
C SER A 7 14.39 4.22 -4.82
N ALA A 8 14.78 3.32 -3.91
CA ALA A 8 15.52 2.11 -4.24
C ALA A 8 14.69 1.18 -5.14
N ALA A 9 13.40 1.00 -4.83
CA ALA A 9 12.50 0.21 -5.66
C ALA A 9 12.37 0.79 -7.07
N LYS A 10 12.15 2.11 -7.20
CA LYS A 10 12.06 2.78 -8.50
C LYS A 10 13.32 2.65 -9.33
N ASN A 11 14.50 2.77 -8.70
CA ASN A 11 15.78 2.65 -9.39
C ASN A 11 16.11 1.19 -9.77
N GLY A 12 15.71 0.22 -8.94
CA GLY A 12 15.98 -1.20 -9.15
C GLY A 12 14.92 -1.93 -9.98
N SER A 13 13.73 -1.37 -10.16
CA SER A 13 12.61 -2.05 -10.81
C SER A 13 12.73 -2.12 -12.33
N GLY A 14 13.71 -1.45 -12.94
CA GLY A 14 13.88 -1.42 -14.39
C GLY A 14 12.71 -0.79 -15.14
N GLY A 15 12.04 0.20 -14.52
CA GLY A 15 10.88 0.87 -15.09
C GLY A 15 9.54 0.13 -14.93
N ARG A 16 9.51 -0.96 -14.13
CA ARG A 16 8.23 -1.61 -13.76
C ARG A 16 7.38 -0.67 -12.92
N ARG A 17 6.07 -0.75 -13.14
CA ARG A 17 5.05 -0.03 -12.37
C ARG A 17 5.06 -0.51 -10.92
N ALA A 18 5.27 0.40 -9.98
CA ALA A 18 5.30 0.12 -8.55
C ALA A 18 3.90 0.28 -7.93
N VAL A 19 3.35 -0.83 -7.44
CA VAL A 19 2.08 -0.88 -6.71
C VAL A 19 2.38 -1.08 -5.23
N VAL A 20 2.15 -0.05 -4.42
CA VAL A 20 2.49 -0.04 -2.99
C VAL A 20 1.23 -0.22 -2.16
N VAL A 21 1.28 -1.10 -1.17
CA VAL A 21 0.26 -1.23 -0.12
C VAL A 21 0.89 -0.81 1.20
N PHE A 22 0.37 0.26 1.80
CA PHE A 22 0.91 0.85 3.02
C PHE A 22 -0.07 0.70 4.19
N GLN A 23 0.41 0.13 5.30
CA GLN A 23 -0.27 0.13 6.59
C GLN A 23 0.47 1.04 7.56
N PRO A 24 -0.11 2.21 7.93
CA PRO A 24 0.47 3.05 8.98
C PRO A 24 0.48 2.28 10.30
N HIS A 25 1.52 2.47 11.11
CA HIS A 25 1.67 1.84 12.41
C HIS A 25 1.60 2.90 13.51
N ARG A 26 0.63 2.74 14.42
CA ARG A 26 0.28 3.66 15.53
C ARG A 26 -0.34 4.98 15.08
N TYR A 27 -1.30 5.46 15.87
CA TYR A 27 -1.93 6.76 15.66
C TYR A 27 -0.95 7.89 15.97
N THR A 28 -0.21 7.78 17.09
CA THR A 28 0.79 8.79 17.50
C THR A 28 1.83 9.04 16.42
N ARG A 29 2.41 7.98 15.84
CA ARG A 29 3.41 8.11 14.77
C ARG A 29 2.81 8.64 13.47
N THR A 30 1.57 8.30 13.15
CA THR A 30 0.87 8.84 11.99
C THR A 30 0.60 10.33 12.15
N GLN A 31 0.26 10.78 13.35
CA GLN A 31 0.11 12.19 13.68
C GLN A 31 1.44 12.95 13.55
N GLU A 32 2.50 12.42 14.18
CA GLU A 32 3.84 13.03 14.18
C GLU A 32 4.42 13.19 12.77
N LEU A 33 4.16 12.23 11.88
CA LEU A 33 4.77 12.15 10.55
C LEU A 33 3.78 12.43 9.42
N MET A 34 2.64 13.05 9.68
CA MET A 34 1.57 13.24 8.69
C MET A 34 2.08 13.91 7.41
N ASP A 35 2.80 15.02 7.54
CA ASP A 35 3.36 15.76 6.40
C ASP A 35 4.51 15.01 5.71
N GLU A 36 5.36 14.32 6.48
CA GLU A 36 6.45 13.52 5.92
C GLU A 36 5.91 12.33 5.11
N PHE A 37 4.90 11.64 5.62
CA PHE A 37 4.23 10.57 4.89
C PHE A 37 3.57 11.10 3.62
N ALA A 38 2.94 12.27 3.68
CA ALA A 38 2.29 12.87 2.52
C ALA A 38 3.23 13.05 1.31
N LEU A 39 4.51 13.34 1.57
CA LEU A 39 5.54 13.51 0.54
C LEU A 39 6.24 12.19 0.15
N SER A 40 6.07 11.14 0.96
CA SER A 40 6.92 9.96 0.88
C SER A 40 6.63 9.00 -0.26
N PHE A 41 5.44 9.09 -0.87
CA PHE A 41 4.93 8.08 -1.79
C PHE A 41 5.04 8.43 -3.26
N ASN A 42 5.55 9.62 -3.63
CA ASN A 42 5.59 10.09 -5.03
C ASN A 42 6.42 9.22 -6.01
N ASN A 43 7.17 8.25 -5.48
CA ASN A 43 7.88 7.25 -6.29
C ASN A 43 7.08 5.96 -6.54
N ALA A 44 5.88 5.82 -5.97
CA ALA A 44 4.92 4.79 -6.30
C ALA A 44 4.04 5.23 -7.48
N ASP A 45 3.66 4.29 -8.35
CA ASP A 45 2.71 4.56 -9.43
C ASP A 45 1.26 4.36 -8.96
N VAL A 46 1.06 3.44 -8.03
CA VAL A 46 -0.22 3.16 -7.36
C VAL A 46 0.06 3.02 -5.87
N LEU A 47 -0.74 3.68 -5.04
CA LEU A 47 -0.68 3.56 -3.59
C LEU A 47 -2.04 3.15 -3.04
N TYR A 48 -2.05 2.06 -2.28
CA TYR A 48 -3.15 1.66 -1.43
C TYR A 48 -2.81 1.91 0.03
N VAL A 49 -3.70 2.56 0.76
CA VAL A 49 -3.52 2.84 2.19
C VAL A 49 -4.57 2.08 2.98
N LEU A 50 -4.10 1.32 3.97
CA LEU A 50 -4.92 0.55 4.89
C LEU A 50 -5.22 1.33 6.16
N ASP A 51 -6.15 0.80 6.95
CA ASP A 51 -6.36 1.25 8.32
C ASP A 51 -5.07 1.30 9.14
N ILE A 52 -5.02 2.26 10.07
CA ILE A 52 -3.90 2.42 10.98
C ILE A 52 -3.86 1.21 11.91
N TYR A 53 -2.76 0.47 11.89
CA TYR A 53 -2.51 -0.57 12.87
C TYR A 53 -2.27 0.06 14.25
N ALA A 54 -3.26 -0.01 15.13
CA ALA A 54 -3.29 0.75 16.38
C ALA A 54 -2.14 0.43 17.36
N ALA A 55 -1.64 -0.80 17.37
CA ALA A 55 -0.66 -1.29 18.34
C ALA A 55 -1.00 -0.89 19.80
N SER A 56 -2.25 -1.17 20.20
CA SER A 56 -2.82 -0.86 21.53
C SER A 56 -3.07 0.63 21.83
N GLU A 57 -2.91 1.53 20.86
CA GLU A 57 -3.30 2.93 21.02
C GLU A 57 -4.80 3.14 20.82
N GLN A 58 -5.35 4.13 21.51
CA GLN A 58 -6.69 4.63 21.20
C GLN A 58 -6.65 5.50 19.94
N PRO A 59 -7.71 5.49 19.13
CA PRO A 59 -7.84 6.41 18.00
C PRO A 59 -7.65 7.87 18.46
N ILE A 60 -6.95 8.64 17.63
CA ILE A 60 -6.74 10.08 17.85
C ILE A 60 -7.65 10.84 16.88
N GLU A 61 -8.41 11.80 17.38
CA GLU A 61 -9.29 12.63 16.56
C GLU A 61 -8.50 13.33 15.44
N GLY A 62 -8.99 13.25 14.21
CA GLY A 62 -8.33 13.82 13.03
C GLY A 62 -7.13 13.02 12.50
N VAL A 63 -6.80 11.86 13.09
CA VAL A 63 -5.69 11.00 12.65
C VAL A 63 -6.25 9.68 12.11
N THR A 64 -6.59 9.69 10.82
CA THR A 64 -7.09 8.52 10.10
C THR A 64 -6.27 8.24 8.84
N ALA A 65 -6.30 6.99 8.39
CA ALA A 65 -5.69 6.60 7.12
C ALA A 65 -6.35 7.29 5.91
N GLU A 66 -7.65 7.59 6.01
CA GLU A 66 -8.39 8.38 5.02
C GLU A 66 -7.80 9.79 4.88
N ILE A 67 -7.64 10.51 6.00
CA ILE A 67 -7.06 11.86 6.03
C ILE A 67 -5.62 11.85 5.53
N LEU A 68 -4.83 10.85 5.95
CA LEU A 68 -3.48 10.66 5.43
C LEU A 68 -3.48 10.49 3.91
N THR A 69 -4.41 9.69 3.37
CA THR A 69 -4.54 9.46 1.93
C THR A 69 -4.93 10.74 1.18
N GLU A 70 -5.86 11.52 1.71
CA GLU A 70 -6.24 12.81 1.15
C GLU A 70 -5.06 13.79 1.12
N ASN A 71 -4.27 13.83 2.20
CA ASN A 71 -3.05 14.62 2.24
C ASN A 71 -2.05 14.14 1.17
N ILE A 72 -1.76 12.84 1.07
CA ILE A 72 -0.89 12.28 0.04
C ILE A 72 -1.33 12.72 -1.38
N LYS A 73 -2.64 12.71 -1.67
CA LYS A 73 -3.20 13.22 -2.94
C LYS A 73 -2.95 14.71 -3.12
N LYS A 74 -3.23 15.52 -2.09
CA LYS A 74 -3.05 16.97 -2.09
C LYS A 74 -1.60 17.37 -2.37
N TYR A 75 -0.64 16.57 -1.92
CA TYR A 75 0.80 16.78 -2.14
C TYR A 75 1.32 16.17 -3.46
N GLY A 76 0.44 15.69 -4.33
CA GLY A 76 0.74 15.43 -5.74
C GLY A 76 0.65 13.96 -6.19
N HIS A 77 0.40 13.01 -5.27
CA HIS A 77 0.27 11.61 -5.66
C HIS A 77 -1.07 11.36 -6.36
N LYS A 78 -1.02 11.03 -7.66
CA LYS A 78 -2.23 10.99 -8.51
C LYS A 78 -3.10 9.75 -8.30
N ASN A 79 -2.53 8.67 -7.79
CA ASN A 79 -3.19 7.37 -7.71
C ASN A 79 -3.06 6.72 -6.33
N ALA A 80 -3.39 7.50 -5.29
CA ALA A 80 -3.50 6.99 -3.92
C ALA A 80 -4.96 6.65 -3.61
N THR A 81 -5.23 5.54 -2.95
CA THR A 81 -6.59 5.14 -2.58
C THR A 81 -6.58 4.50 -1.19
N TYR A 82 -7.43 5.00 -0.29
CA TYR A 82 -7.70 4.32 0.96
C TYR A 82 -8.63 3.14 0.67
N ILE A 83 -8.27 1.98 1.21
CA ILE A 83 -8.99 0.72 0.95
C ILE A 83 -9.52 0.06 2.23
N GLY A 84 -9.33 0.69 3.39
CA GLY A 84 -9.81 0.21 4.68
C GLY A 84 -9.11 -1.04 5.17
N ASP A 85 -9.92 -2.01 5.55
CA ASP A 85 -9.50 -3.17 6.32
C ASP A 85 -8.65 -4.17 5.51
N ILE A 86 -7.70 -4.80 6.20
CA ILE A 86 -6.69 -5.67 5.58
C ILE A 86 -7.29 -6.95 5.00
N GLU A 87 -8.36 -7.44 5.59
CA GLU A 87 -9.09 -8.67 5.27
C GLU A 87 -9.62 -8.66 3.83
N THR A 88 -9.92 -7.47 3.30
CA THR A 88 -10.42 -7.28 1.92
C THR A 88 -9.38 -6.70 0.97
N ALA A 89 -8.20 -6.37 1.48
CA ALA A 89 -7.21 -5.61 0.75
C ALA A 89 -6.58 -6.40 -0.39
N ALA A 90 -6.28 -7.70 -0.19
CA ALA A 90 -5.68 -8.53 -1.21
C ALA A 90 -6.53 -8.58 -2.49
N GLU A 91 -7.85 -8.78 -2.35
CA GLU A 91 -8.79 -8.79 -3.47
C GLU A 91 -8.82 -7.44 -4.20
N LYS A 92 -8.96 -6.34 -3.45
CA LYS A 92 -8.98 -4.97 -3.99
C LYS A 92 -7.70 -4.65 -4.77
N VAL A 93 -6.53 -5.04 -4.24
CA VAL A 93 -5.24 -4.81 -4.90
C VAL A 93 -5.17 -5.62 -6.20
N VAL A 94 -5.47 -6.93 -6.15
CA VAL A 94 -5.36 -7.83 -7.30
C VAL A 94 -6.22 -7.37 -8.49
N THR A 95 -7.39 -6.79 -8.26
CA THR A 95 -8.27 -6.31 -9.35
C THR A 95 -7.62 -5.26 -10.27
N ASN A 96 -6.61 -4.53 -9.80
CA ASN A 96 -5.92 -3.48 -10.56
C ASN A 96 -4.50 -3.86 -10.99
N LEU A 97 -4.02 -5.04 -10.59
CA LEU A 97 -2.68 -5.50 -10.94
C LEU A 97 -2.58 -5.84 -12.43
N GLN A 98 -1.41 -5.54 -12.99
CA GLN A 98 -1.04 -5.82 -14.36
C GLN A 98 0.17 -6.74 -14.41
N ALA A 99 0.32 -7.47 -15.52
CA ALA A 99 1.51 -8.26 -15.77
C ALA A 99 2.75 -7.35 -15.77
N GLY A 100 3.75 -7.70 -14.97
CA GLY A 100 4.98 -6.91 -14.83
C GLY A 100 4.98 -5.88 -13.69
N ASP A 101 3.87 -5.74 -12.95
CA ASP A 101 3.85 -4.90 -11.74
C ASP A 101 4.84 -5.40 -10.68
N LEU A 102 5.48 -4.44 -10.00
CA LEU A 102 6.21 -4.68 -8.76
C LEU A 102 5.28 -4.32 -7.59
N VAL A 103 4.84 -5.33 -6.85
CA VAL A 103 4.02 -5.13 -5.65
C VAL A 103 4.91 -5.00 -4.42
N ILE A 104 4.70 -3.97 -3.61
CA ILE A 104 5.47 -3.69 -2.40
C ILE A 104 4.50 -3.50 -1.23
N THR A 105 4.63 -4.33 -0.20
CA THR A 105 3.92 -4.13 1.08
C THR A 105 4.83 -3.38 2.04
N LEU A 106 4.34 -2.27 2.61
CA LEU A 106 5.07 -1.40 3.52
C LEU A 106 4.28 -1.17 4.80
N GLY A 107 4.96 -1.14 5.93
CA GLY A 107 4.36 -0.92 7.23
C GLY A 107 4.85 -1.94 8.24
N ALA A 108 4.16 -1.99 9.37
CA ALA A 108 4.42 -2.94 10.44
C ALA A 108 3.11 -3.60 10.87
N GLY A 109 3.21 -4.81 11.40
CA GLY A 109 2.04 -5.61 11.79
C GLY A 109 1.56 -6.51 10.66
N SER A 110 0.26 -6.46 10.37
CA SER A 110 -0.44 -7.48 9.58
C SER A 110 -0.23 -7.36 8.07
N VAL A 111 0.21 -6.21 7.56
CA VAL A 111 0.48 -5.95 6.12
C VAL A 111 1.46 -6.95 5.49
N THR A 112 2.34 -7.56 6.29
CA THR A 112 3.27 -8.59 5.84
C THR A 112 2.58 -9.82 5.24
N ARG A 113 1.40 -10.17 5.75
CA ARG A 113 0.60 -11.31 5.28
C ARG A 113 -0.02 -11.08 3.90
N LEU A 114 -0.24 -9.81 3.52
CA LEU A 114 -0.86 -9.49 2.22
C LEU A 114 -0.03 -9.97 1.04
N SER A 115 1.29 -10.00 1.17
CA SER A 115 2.16 -10.50 0.10
C SER A 115 1.82 -11.95 -0.28
N ASP A 116 1.59 -12.80 0.72
CA ASP A 116 1.24 -14.21 0.52
C ASP A 116 -0.19 -14.37 -0.01
N GLU A 117 -1.14 -13.58 0.49
CA GLU A 117 -2.53 -13.59 0.04
C GLU A 117 -2.65 -13.16 -1.43
N ILE A 118 -2.02 -12.05 -1.81
CA ILE A 118 -1.97 -11.57 -3.19
C ILE A 118 -1.37 -12.65 -4.10
N LEU A 119 -0.25 -13.26 -3.69
CA LEU A 119 0.38 -14.32 -4.47
C LEU A 119 -0.52 -15.55 -4.62
N GLY A 120 -1.25 -15.92 -3.57
CA GLY A 120 -2.22 -17.01 -3.60
C GLY A 120 -3.33 -16.77 -4.62
N ILE A 121 -3.95 -15.58 -4.61
CA ILE A 121 -5.01 -15.21 -5.56
C ILE A 121 -4.48 -15.25 -7.01
N LEU A 122 -3.29 -14.67 -7.26
CA LEU A 122 -2.69 -14.64 -8.60
C LEU A 122 -2.38 -16.04 -9.14
N LYS A 123 -1.87 -16.95 -8.30
CA LYS A 123 -1.63 -18.36 -8.68
C LYS A 123 -2.92 -19.07 -9.08
N LEU A 124 -4.00 -18.88 -8.30
CA LEU A 124 -5.30 -19.46 -8.63
C LEU A 124 -5.84 -18.92 -9.96
N TRP A 125 -5.63 -17.64 -10.25
CA TRP A 125 -6.01 -17.02 -11.51
C TRP A 125 -5.23 -17.62 -12.68
N GLN A 126 -3.91 -17.77 -12.56
CA GLN A 126 -3.08 -18.42 -13.57
C GLN A 126 -3.52 -19.87 -13.85
N HIS A 127 -3.77 -20.67 -12.80
CA HIS A 127 -4.23 -22.06 -12.99
C HIS A 127 -5.58 -22.16 -13.70
N LYS A 128 -6.54 -21.27 -13.37
CA LYS A 128 -7.87 -21.27 -14.02
C LYS A 128 -7.82 -20.91 -15.51
N HIS A 129 -6.84 -20.12 -15.94
CA HIS A 129 -6.72 -19.67 -17.34
C HIS A 129 -5.68 -20.45 -18.14
N ALA A 130 -4.71 -21.11 -17.49
CA ALA A 130 -3.76 -22.01 -18.15
C ALA A 130 -4.42 -23.32 -18.63
N ASN A 131 -5.45 -23.81 -17.92
CA ASN A 131 -6.20 -25.02 -18.28
C ASN A 131 -7.34 -24.77 -19.29
N LYS A 132 -7.44 -23.56 -19.85
CA LYS A 132 -8.42 -23.18 -20.87
C LYS A 132 -7.81 -23.02 -22.27
N GLN A 133 -6.52 -23.30 -22.43
CA GLN A 133 -5.81 -23.33 -23.72
C GLN A 133 -5.51 -24.77 -24.14
#